data_AF-A0A483NF85-F1
#
_entry.id   AF-A0A483NF85-F1
#
_cell.length_a   1.000
_cell.length_b   1.000
_cell.length_c   1.000
_cell.angle_alpha   90.00
_cell.angle_beta   90.00
_cell.angle_gamma   90.00
#
_symmetry.space_group_name_H-M   'P 1'
#
loop_
_entity.id
_entity.type
_entity.pdbx_description
1 polymer ?
#
loop_
_entity_poly.entity_id
_entity_poly.type
_entity_poly.pdbx_seq_one_letter_code
_entity_poly.pdbx_strand_id
1 'polypeptide(L)' 'MTQLVQLSRHSYVYRGFTIHMCPNNSKTMRRAYNVLNNGNYFGRDFALAEACKTIDRIVNNNRFISR' A
#
# COMPACT_ATOMS: atom_id res chain seq x y z
N MET A 1 15.51 6.36 7.63
CA MET A 1 14.62 5.31 8.18
C MET A 1 13.19 5.66 7.80
N THR A 2 12.55 4.92 6.91
CA THR A 2 11.14 5.17 6.58
C THR A 2 10.26 4.30 7.44
N GLN A 3 9.60 4.92 8.42
CA GLN A 3 8.71 4.23 9.35
C GLN A 3 7.34 4.04 8.69
N LEU A 4 6.83 2.82 8.80
CA LEU A 4 5.42 2.53 8.56
C LEU A 4 4.62 3.12 9.73
N VAL A 5 3.82 4.15 9.45
CA VAL A 5 2.96 4.79 10.43
C VAL A 5 1.58 4.19 10.32
N GLN A 6 1.10 3.57 11.39
CA GLN A 6 -0.29 3.10 11.43
C GLN A 6 -1.20 4.27 11.77
N LEU A 7 -2.10 4.64 10.85
CA LEU A 7 -3.12 5.67 11.10
C LEU A 7 -4.35 5.07 11.79
N SER A 8 -4.71 3.84 11.45
CA SER A 8 -5.91 3.17 11.96
C SER A 8 -5.77 1.65 11.89
N ARG A 9 -6.75 0.90 12.41
CA ARG A 9 -6.75 -0.58 12.34
C ARG A 9 -6.65 -1.11 10.91
N HIS A 10 -7.14 -0.34 9.94
CA HIS A 10 -7.17 -0.71 8.52
C HIS A 10 -6.40 0.26 7.62
N SER A 11 -5.64 1.20 8.17
CA SER A 11 -4.95 2.22 7.37
C SER A 11 -3.53 2.43 7.88
N TYR A 12 -2.58 2.38 6.96
CA TYR A 12 -1.16 2.59 7.21
C TYR A 12 -0.61 3.63 6.23
N VAL A 13 0.47 4.29 6.60
CA VAL A 13 1.20 5.24 5.76
C VAL A 13 2.66 4.83 5.70
N TYR A 14 3.19 4.77 4.49
CA TYR A 14 4.57 4.40 4.24
C TYR A 14 5.14 5.26 3.12
N ARG A 15 6.20 6.04 3.42
CA ARG A 15 6.90 6.91 2.44
C ARG A 15 5.97 7.86 1.66
N GLY A 16 4.91 8.34 2.30
CA GLY A 16 3.90 9.22 1.67
C GLY A 16 2.78 8.47 0.92
N PHE A 17 2.82 7.15 0.85
CA PHE A 17 1.76 6.31 0.32
C PHE A 17 0.84 5.84 1.45
N THR A 18 -0.45 5.72 1.17
CA THR A 18 -1.46 5.15 2.06
C THR A 18 -1.71 3.70 1.68
N ILE A 19 -1.51 2.79 2.63
CA ILE A 19 -1.85 1.38 2.48
C ILE A 19 -3.17 1.13 3.22
N HIS A 20 -4.22 0.83 2.47
CA HIS A 20 -5.54 0.53 3.02
C HIS A 20 -5.77 -0.99 3.06
N MET A 21 -5.97 -1.51 4.25
CA MET A 21 -6.28 -2.91 4.49
C MET A 21 -7.76 -3.17 4.20
N CYS A 22 -8.02 -3.97 3.17
CA CYS A 22 -9.37 -4.40 2.84
C CYS A 22 -9.87 -5.44 3.85
N PRO A 23 -11.19 -5.49 4.10
CA PRO A 23 -11.81 -6.54 4.89
C PRO A 23 -11.46 -7.92 4.29
N ASN A 24 -11.36 -8.91 5.16
CA ASN A 24 -11.01 -10.26 4.76
C ASN A 24 -12.07 -10.78 3.78
N ASN A 25 -11.66 -11.19 2.59
CA ASN A 25 -12.61 -11.75 1.64
C ASN A 25 -13.01 -13.14 2.14
N SER A 26 -14.28 -13.33 2.51
CA SER A 26 -14.78 -14.60 3.06
C SER A 26 -14.56 -15.79 2.11
N LYS A 27 -14.48 -15.54 0.80
CA LYS A 27 -14.22 -16.57 -0.22
C LYS A 27 -12.77 -17.01 -0.33
N THR A 28 -11.81 -16.11 -0.12
CA THR A 28 -10.37 -16.43 -0.29
C THR A 28 -9.60 -16.43 1.03
N MET A 29 -10.24 -16.06 2.14
CA MET A 29 -9.66 -15.93 3.48
C MET A 29 -8.37 -15.11 3.52
N ARG A 30 -8.17 -14.26 2.50
CA ARG A 30 -6.98 -13.44 2.33
C ARG A 30 -7.31 -11.98 2.58
N ARG A 31 -6.48 -11.38 3.43
CA ARG A 31 -6.40 -9.94 3.59
C ARG A 31 -5.69 -9.36 2.37
N ALA A 32 -6.22 -8.27 1.85
CA ALA A 32 -5.58 -7.54 0.77
C ALA A 32 -5.32 -6.11 1.21
N TYR A 33 -4.28 -5.53 0.65
CA TYR A 33 -3.75 -4.22 0.98
C TYR A 33 -3.70 -3.41 -0.30
N ASN A 34 -4.47 -2.34 -0.37
CA ASN A 34 -4.47 -1.43 -1.50
C ASN A 34 -3.42 -0.35 -1.23
N VAL A 35 -2.56 -0.09 -2.21
CA VAL A 35 -1.59 1.00 -2.19
C VAL A 35 -2.16 2.19 -2.93
N LEU A 36 -2.33 3.29 -2.22
CA LEU A 36 -2.82 4.57 -2.74
C LEU A 36 -1.79 5.66 -2.48
N ASN A 37 -1.74 6.67 -3.35
CA ASN A 37 -1.01 7.91 -3.08
C ASN A 37 -1.86 9.08 -3.54
N ASN A 38 -2.23 9.95 -2.61
CA ASN A 38 -2.96 11.20 -2.89
C ASN A 38 -4.21 11.01 -3.79
N GLY A 39 -4.96 9.92 -3.59
CA GLY A 39 -6.15 9.58 -4.38
C GLY A 39 -5.89 8.68 -5.60
N ASN A 40 -4.64 8.47 -6.01
CA ASN A 40 -4.29 7.57 -7.10
C ASN A 40 -4.04 6.15 -6.58
N TYR A 41 -4.60 5.16 -7.27
CA TYR A 41 -4.41 3.75 -6.96
C TYR A 41 -3.19 3.19 -7.72
N PHE A 42 -2.24 2.60 -6.99
CA PHE A 42 -1.01 2.04 -7.57
C PHE A 42 -1.02 0.52 -7.64
N GLY A 43 -1.86 -0.15 -6.84
CA GLY A 43 -1.92 -1.61 -6.84
C GLY A 43 -2.58 -2.19 -5.60
N ARG A 44 -2.74 -3.51 -5.62
CA ARG A 44 -3.29 -4.31 -4.53
C ARG A 44 -2.40 -5.52 -4.31
N ASP A 45 -1.94 -5.66 -3.08
CA ASP A 45 -1.06 -6.73 -2.64
C ASP A 45 -1.74 -7.57 -1.56
N PHE A 46 -1.41 -8.85 -1.47
CA PHE A 46 -2.00 -9.75 -0.45
C PHE A 46 -1.21 -9.72 0.88
N ALA A 47 -0.08 -9.03 0.92
CA ALA A 47 0.76 -8.89 2.09
C ALA A 47 1.25 -7.45 2.24
N LEU A 48 1.30 -6.98 3.49
CA LEU A 48 1.79 -5.64 3.82
C LEU A 48 3.25 -5.44 3.39
N ALA A 49 4.08 -6.48 3.52
CA ALA A 49 5.48 -6.43 3.11
C ALA A 49 5.64 -6.27 1.58
N GLU A 50 4.78 -6.91 0.79
CA GLU A 50 4.79 -6.74 -0.67
C GLU A 50 4.32 -5.34 -1.06
N ALA A 51 3.28 -4.81 -0.40
CA ALA A 51 2.86 -3.42 -0.57
C ALA A 51 4.01 -2.43 -0.29
N CYS A 52 4.76 -2.62 0.80
CA CYS A 52 5.94 -1.81 1.10
C CYS A 52 7.02 -1.93 0.02
N LYS A 53 7.32 -3.15 -0.46
CA LYS A 53 8.27 -3.34 -1.57
C LYS A 53 7.81 -2.67 -2.86
N THR A 54 6.51 -2.70 -3.17
CA THR A 54 5.93 -2.02 -4.33
C THR A 54 6.16 -0.51 -4.20
N ILE A 55 5.88 0.07 -3.04
CA ILE A 55 6.16 1.49 -2.75
C ILE A 55 7.65 1.79 -2.88
N ASP A 56 8.52 0.95 -2.31
CA ASP A 56 9.96 1.12 -2.43
C ASP A 56 10.44 1.07 -3.88
N ARG A 57 9.88 0.18 -4.71
CA ARG A 57 10.16 0.16 -6.14
C ARG A 57 9.68 1.41 -6.84
N ILE A 58 8.50 1.94 -6.49
CA ILE A 58 7.96 3.18 -7.09
C ILE A 58 8.85 4.37 -6.73
N VAL A 59 9.18 4.52 -5.44
CA VAL A 59 10.03 5.59 -4.92
C VAL A 59 11.45 5.50 -5.48
N ASN A 60 12.06 4.31 -5.49
CA ASN A 60 13.41 4.12 -6.01
C ASN A 60 13.49 4.25 -7.54
N ASN A 61 12.43 3.88 -8.27
CA ASN A 61 12.42 4.08 -9.73
C ASN A 61 12.06 5.52 -10.14
N ASN A 62 11.69 6.40 -9.20
CA ASN A 62 11.19 7.76 -9.47
C ASN A 62 10.10 7.82 -10.54
N ARG A 63 9.42 6.69 -10.80
CA ARG A 63 8.36 6.55 -11.81
C ARG A 63 7.04 6.96 -11.17
N PHE A 64 6.91 8.25 -10.88
CA PHE A 64 5.59 8.86 -10.89
C PHE A 64 5.12 8.78 -12.35
N ILE A 65 4.29 7.78 -12.66
CA ILE A 65 3.64 7.73 -13.96
C ILE A 65 2.61 8.87 -13.95
N SER A 66 3.07 10.07 -14.25
CA SER A 66 2.25 11.19 -14.68
C SER A 66 1.84 10.88 -16.13
N ARG A 67 0.61 10.40 -16.31
CA ARG A 67 -0.13 10.56 -17.57
C ARG A 67 -1.60 10.80 -17.26
#